data_AF-O45839-F1
#
_entry.id   AF-O45839-F1
#
_cell.length_a   1.000
_cell.length_b   1.000
_cell.length_c   1.000
_cell.angle_alpha   90.00
_cell.angle_beta   90.00
_cell.angle_gamma   90.00
#
_symmetry.space_group_name_H-M   'P 1'
#
loop_
_entity.id
_entity.type
_entity.pdbx_description
1 polymer ?
#
loop_
_entity_poly.entity_id
_entity_poly.type
_entity_poly.pdbx_seq_one_letter_code
_entity_poly.pdbx_strand_id
1 'polypeptide(L)'
;MIRYNTNNLMSLCVAVGILANIYIVTRLTIGFKILEDFPQIQEFPSRCVIDEDYFLSFVESRRVTELKEKVFLKNNNDKTVQLKLFAFQSAGLGNKLFEIISLLGIANSLQRRPVIDATIPSNIRSLHKSIQPLFPKLVEQFDLKMIPASSVSSHQMNWVKCCIFDDPKKMLNRSEQHLMLNGHYFQSFKYFHHLRSEIREWLAPSKMAKLAAETVLTSELKEDLIICTHIRRGDFQTDGVHQPSDPNFTRAATDFLVKHYQKWHYRTTVVVFGNDVNFSKAVFEDRVSNSSVIPNRTTPPLNFPIPENSPKYSVILPQNSTPENDLAFSRQAPSSTFGWWLSYLAKRSAVVYYRDIRETKDKVINDMNPNDFYPPEWIKLGTRPNGDIFKF
;
A
#
# COMPACT_ATOMS: atom_id res chain seq x y z
N MET A 1 -58.01 -0.59 17.86
CA MET A 1 -57.26 -1.28 18.93
C MET A 1 -57.06 -2.74 18.50
N ILE A 2 -56.00 -3.04 17.75
CA ILE A 2 -55.70 -4.40 17.30
C ILE A 2 -55.05 -5.13 18.47
N ARG A 3 -55.84 -5.91 19.22
CA ARG A 3 -55.31 -6.80 20.25
C ARG A 3 -54.55 -7.91 19.54
N TYR A 4 -53.23 -7.77 19.46
CA TYR A 4 -52.35 -8.88 19.10
C TYR A 4 -52.55 -9.98 20.13
N ASN A 5 -53.10 -11.11 19.70
CA ASN A 5 -53.26 -12.28 20.53
C ASN A 5 -51.85 -12.82 20.81
N THR A 6 -51.31 -12.52 21.99
CA THR A 6 -49.95 -12.84 22.44
C THR A 6 -49.60 -14.32 22.26
N ASN A 7 -50.61 -15.19 22.26
CA ASN A 7 -50.47 -16.62 22.00
C ASN A 7 -49.97 -16.93 20.57
N ASN A 8 -50.35 -16.15 19.56
CA ASN A 8 -49.88 -16.36 18.18
C ASN A 8 -48.41 -15.97 18.02
N LEU A 9 -47.96 -14.90 18.70
CA LEU A 9 -46.57 -14.46 18.66
C LEU A 9 -45.65 -15.47 19.35
N MET A 10 -46.05 -15.98 20.51
CA MET A 10 -45.33 -17.04 21.22
C MET A 10 -45.24 -18.32 20.38
N SER A 11 -46.34 -18.74 19.76
CA SER A 11 -46.37 -19.93 18.90
C SER A 11 -45.46 -19.77 17.67
N LEU A 12 -45.44 -18.58 17.06
CA LEU A 12 -44.55 -18.27 15.94
C LEU A 12 -43.07 -18.32 16.36
N CYS A 13 -42.72 -17.74 17.51
CA CYS A 13 -41.35 -17.77 18.03
C CYS A 13 -40.86 -19.20 18.31
N VAL A 14 -41.73 -20.05 18.88
CA VAL A 14 -41.41 -21.45 19.14
C VAL A 14 -41.25 -22.22 17.82
N ALA A 15 -42.15 -22.01 16.84
CA ALA A 15 -42.05 -22.66 15.53
C ALA A 15 -40.76 -22.26 14.79
N VAL A 16 -40.41 -20.97 14.78
CA VAL A 16 -39.17 -20.47 14.17
C VAL A 16 -37.93 -21.03 14.89
N GLY A 17 -37.97 -21.10 16.23
CA GLY A 17 -36.88 -21.68 17.03
C GLY A 17 -36.67 -23.17 16.76
N ILE A 18 -37.75 -23.94 16.59
CA ILE A 18 -37.69 -25.36 16.22
C ILE A 18 -37.12 -25.53 14.81
N LEU A 19 -37.60 -24.75 13.83
CA LEU A 19 -37.11 -24.81 12.45
C LEU A 19 -35.62 -24.43 12.34
N ALA A 20 -35.17 -23.42 13.09
CA ALA A 20 -33.77 -23.03 13.13
C ALA A 20 -32.88 -24.15 13.73
N ASN A 21 -33.33 -24.80 14.80
CA ASN A 21 -32.61 -25.94 15.39
C ASN A 21 -32.58 -27.14 14.45
N ILE A 22 -33.70 -27.48 13.79
CA ILE A 22 -33.74 -28.54 12.77
C ILE A 22 -32.77 -28.21 11.64
N TYR A 23 -32.74 -26.96 11.16
CA TYR A 23 -31.82 -26.54 10.11
C TYR A 23 -30.35 -26.71 10.53
N ILE A 24 -29.99 -26.27 11.74
CA ILE A 24 -28.61 -26.41 12.27
C ILE A 24 -28.24 -27.88 12.42
N VAL A 25 -29.10 -28.70 13.00
CA VAL A 25 -28.86 -30.14 13.15
C VAL A 25 -28.71 -30.79 11.78
N THR A 26 -29.62 -30.52 10.84
CA THR A 26 -29.55 -31.06 9.47
C THR A 26 -28.27 -30.62 8.76
N ARG A 27 -27.85 -29.35 8.91
CA ARG A 27 -26.58 -28.81 8.41
C ARG A 27 -25.37 -29.56 8.95
N LEU A 28 -25.37 -29.87 10.26
CA LEU A 28 -24.28 -30.57 10.92
C LEU A 28 -24.26 -32.07 10.58
N THR A 29 -25.44 -32.69 10.44
CA THR A 29 -25.56 -34.13 10.19
C THR A 29 -25.32 -34.48 8.71
N ILE A 30 -25.81 -33.67 7.78
CA ILE A 30 -25.79 -34.02 6.36
C ILE A 30 -24.51 -33.54 5.67
N GLY A 31 -23.72 -32.63 6.25
CA GLY A 31 -22.32 -32.43 5.86
C GLY A 31 -22.07 -32.35 4.35
N PHE A 32 -22.85 -31.58 3.60
CA PHE A 32 -22.74 -31.57 2.13
C PHE A 32 -22.08 -30.31 1.56
N LYS A 33 -20.91 -30.58 0.97
CA LYS A 33 -19.98 -29.78 0.17
C LYS A 33 -20.54 -29.24 -1.18
N ILE A 34 -21.85 -28.99 -1.33
CA ILE A 34 -22.45 -28.75 -2.67
C ILE A 34 -22.81 -27.28 -2.98
N LEU A 35 -22.39 -26.29 -2.17
CA LEU A 35 -22.76 -24.88 -2.44
C LEU A 35 -21.58 -23.91 -2.54
N GLU A 36 -20.38 -24.37 -2.94
CA GLU A 36 -19.27 -23.45 -3.26
C GLU A 36 -19.43 -22.70 -4.60
N ASP A 37 -20.38 -23.07 -5.46
CA ASP A 37 -20.51 -22.46 -6.80
C ASP A 37 -21.66 -21.44 -6.95
N PHE A 38 -22.29 -20.98 -5.87
CA PHE A 38 -23.17 -19.80 -5.95
C PHE A 38 -22.54 -18.60 -5.23
N PRO A 39 -22.31 -17.46 -5.92
CA PRO A 39 -21.88 -16.25 -5.25
C PRO A 39 -22.94 -15.92 -4.21
N GLN A 40 -22.52 -15.87 -2.95
CA GLN A 40 -23.40 -15.50 -1.85
C GLN A 40 -24.13 -14.21 -2.22
N ILE A 41 -25.46 -14.30 -2.36
CA ILE A 41 -26.32 -13.14 -2.24
C ILE A 41 -26.07 -12.63 -0.84
N GLN A 42 -25.26 -11.58 -0.76
CA GLN A 42 -24.93 -10.90 0.49
C GLN A 42 -26.23 -10.25 0.95
N GLU A 43 -27.01 -10.95 1.77
CA GLU A 43 -28.08 -10.35 2.55
C GLU A 43 -27.42 -9.22 3.36
N PHE A 44 -27.74 -7.97 2.99
CA PHE A 44 -27.30 -6.81 3.74
C PHE A 44 -27.86 -6.93 5.17
N PRO A 45 -27.02 -7.01 6.21
CA PRO A 45 -27.53 -6.92 7.57
C PRO A 45 -28.09 -5.51 7.74
N SER A 46 -29.40 -5.42 7.95
CA SER A 46 -30.16 -4.18 8.18
C SER A 46 -29.89 -3.53 9.55
N ARG A 47 -28.76 -3.87 10.19
CA ARG A 47 -28.21 -3.13 11.32
C ARG A 47 -26.82 -2.66 10.92
N CYS A 48 -26.65 -1.33 10.86
CA CYS A 48 -25.34 -0.69 10.85
C CYS A 48 -24.62 -1.10 12.14
N VAL A 49 -23.78 -2.13 12.07
CA VAL A 49 -22.90 -2.51 13.18
C VAL A 49 -21.63 -1.71 12.98
N ILE A 50 -21.60 -0.50 13.54
CA ILE A 50 -20.36 0.24 13.68
C ILE A 50 -19.51 -0.56 14.67
N ASP A 51 -18.24 -0.77 14.34
CA ASP A 51 -17.26 -1.30 15.29
C ASP A 51 -16.96 -0.18 16.31
N GLU A 52 -17.82 -0.06 17.34
CA GLU A 52 -17.86 1.07 18.26
C GLU A 52 -16.51 1.31 18.92
N ASP A 53 -15.80 0.26 19.32
CA ASP A 53 -14.49 0.38 19.98
C ASP A 53 -13.45 1.06 19.07
N TYR A 54 -13.30 0.59 17.82
CA TYR A 54 -12.35 1.21 16.89
C TYR A 54 -12.82 2.56 16.37
N PHE A 55 -14.13 2.76 16.21
CA PHE A 55 -14.67 4.04 15.78
C PHE A 55 -14.48 5.10 16.86
N LEU A 56 -14.82 4.79 18.11
CA LEU A 56 -14.60 5.69 19.24
C LEU A 56 -13.12 5.96 19.44
N SER A 57 -12.25 4.94 19.43
CA SER A 57 -10.80 5.15 19.58
C SER A 57 -10.22 6.02 18.46
N PHE A 58 -10.70 5.84 17.23
CA PHE A 58 -10.33 6.68 16.09
C PHE A 58 -10.86 8.11 16.22
N VAL A 59 -12.13 8.31 16.61
CA VAL A 59 -12.75 9.63 16.74
C VAL A 59 -12.16 10.42 17.90
N GLU A 60 -11.93 9.79 19.05
CA GLU A 60 -11.31 10.41 20.22
C GLU A 60 -9.90 10.92 19.90
N SER A 61 -9.10 10.08 19.24
CA SER A 61 -7.75 10.47 18.82
C SER A 61 -7.75 11.59 17.77
N ARG A 62 -8.75 11.65 16.88
CA ARG A 62 -8.92 12.78 15.94
C ARG A 62 -9.38 14.07 16.63
N ARG A 63 -10.30 14.01 17.60
CA ARG A 63 -10.73 15.22 18.37
C ARG A 63 -9.56 15.86 19.12
N VAL A 64 -8.64 15.05 19.66
CA VAL A 64 -7.41 15.53 20.29
C VAL A 64 -6.52 16.29 19.27
N THR A 65 -6.49 15.86 18.02
CA THR A 65 -5.79 16.55 16.91
C THR A 65 -6.53 17.81 16.45
N GLU A 66 -7.85 17.75 16.26
CA GLU A 66 -8.67 18.90 15.80
C GLU A 66 -8.66 20.08 16.77
N LEU A 67 -8.57 19.82 18.09
CA LEU A 67 -8.40 20.88 19.10
C LEU A 67 -7.09 21.66 18.93
N LYS A 68 -6.09 21.11 18.23
CA LYS A 68 -4.79 21.76 18.00
C LYS A 68 -4.71 22.57 16.71
N GLU A 69 -5.59 22.37 15.72
CA GLU A 69 -5.34 22.83 14.35
C GLU A 69 -6.54 23.53 13.66
N LYS A 70 -7.47 24.14 14.41
CA LYS A 70 -8.57 24.92 13.79
C LYS A 70 -8.10 26.18 13.05
N VAL A 71 -7.59 26.03 11.82
CA VAL A 71 -7.73 26.95 10.67
C VAL A 71 -7.45 26.14 9.40
N PHE A 72 -8.45 25.63 8.66
CA PHE A 72 -8.37 25.51 7.18
C PHE A 72 -9.74 25.17 6.51
N LEU A 73 -10.02 25.94 5.46
CA LEU A 73 -10.97 25.86 4.32
C LEU A 73 -12.35 25.18 4.46
N LYS A 74 -13.39 26.02 4.64
CA LYS A 74 -14.74 25.79 4.11
C LYS A 74 -14.71 25.94 2.59
N ASN A 75 -14.77 24.84 1.85
CA ASN A 75 -15.22 24.87 0.45
C ASN A 75 -16.67 24.38 0.41
N ASN A 76 -17.56 25.21 -0.11
CA ASN A 76 -19.03 25.08 0.02
C ASN A 76 -19.64 24.06 -0.96
N ASN A 77 -18.86 23.08 -1.43
CA ASN A 77 -19.37 22.02 -2.30
C ASN A 77 -19.66 20.78 -1.45
N ASP A 78 -20.94 20.53 -1.19
CA ASP A 78 -21.38 19.37 -0.40
C ASP A 78 -21.25 18.04 -1.15
N LYS A 79 -20.99 18.11 -2.46
CA LYS A 79 -20.84 16.92 -3.31
C LYS A 79 -19.63 16.10 -2.88
N THR A 80 -19.85 14.81 -2.69
CA THR A 80 -18.81 13.87 -2.23
C THR A 80 -18.47 12.83 -3.28
N VAL A 81 -17.30 12.24 -3.11
CA VAL A 81 -16.90 11.02 -3.80
C VAL A 81 -16.27 10.05 -2.80
N GLN A 82 -16.55 8.77 -2.99
CA GLN A 82 -15.97 7.66 -2.25
C GLN A 82 -15.52 6.58 -3.24
N LEU A 83 -14.51 5.82 -2.83
CA LEU A 83 -14.10 4.59 -3.53
C LEU A 83 -14.61 3.39 -2.75
N LYS A 84 -14.74 2.23 -3.42
CA LYS A 84 -15.08 0.97 -2.74
C LYS A 84 -14.02 0.55 -1.71
N LEU A 85 -12.78 1.02 -1.89
CA LEU A 85 -11.65 0.75 -1.00
C LEU A 85 -11.45 -0.76 -0.78
N PHE A 86 -11.27 -1.52 -1.88
CA PHE A 86 -11.18 -2.98 -1.84
C PHE A 86 -9.93 -3.46 -1.10
N ALA A 87 -8.76 -2.98 -1.53
CA ALA A 87 -7.48 -3.39 -0.95
C ALA A 87 -7.25 -2.74 0.42
N PHE A 88 -7.85 -1.58 0.67
CA PHE A 88 -7.75 -0.85 1.92
C PHE A 88 -8.16 -1.71 3.12
N GLN A 89 -9.14 -2.57 2.94
CA GLN A 89 -9.77 -3.36 4.00
C GLN A 89 -8.90 -4.51 4.52
N SER A 90 -7.98 -5.04 3.70
CA SER A 90 -7.27 -6.29 4.02
C SER A 90 -5.82 -6.38 3.51
N ALA A 91 -5.42 -5.59 2.52
CA ALA A 91 -4.11 -5.71 1.89
C ALA A 91 -2.98 -4.99 2.65
N GLY A 92 -1.73 -5.15 2.19
CA GLY A 92 -0.56 -4.48 2.76
C GLY A 92 -0.61 -2.94 2.66
N LEU A 93 0.22 -2.27 3.46
CA LEU A 93 0.23 -0.80 3.59
C LEU A 93 0.31 -0.06 2.24
N GLY A 94 1.16 -0.52 1.32
CA GLY A 94 1.30 0.13 0.01
C GLY A 94 0.00 0.13 -0.81
N ASN A 95 -0.77 -0.95 -0.75
CA ASN A 95 -2.08 -1.06 -1.42
C ASN A 95 -3.11 -0.14 -0.75
N LYS A 96 -3.11 -0.08 0.58
CA LYS A 96 -3.96 0.84 1.34
C LYS A 96 -3.70 2.30 0.95
N LEU A 97 -2.43 2.67 0.83
CA LEU A 97 -2.01 4.02 0.43
C LEU A 97 -2.41 4.35 -1.00
N PHE A 98 -2.30 3.40 -1.94
CA PHE A 98 -2.78 3.62 -3.32
C PHE A 98 -4.26 4.01 -3.36
N GLU A 99 -5.12 3.29 -2.64
CA GLU A 99 -6.56 3.57 -2.68
C GLU A 99 -6.92 4.89 -1.98
N ILE A 100 -6.36 5.19 -0.79
CA ILE A 100 -6.64 6.47 -0.11
C ILE A 100 -6.11 7.65 -0.92
N ILE A 101 -4.86 7.58 -1.39
CA ILE A 101 -4.26 8.72 -2.09
C ILE A 101 -4.93 8.91 -3.47
N SER A 102 -5.35 7.83 -4.12
CA SER A 102 -6.17 7.92 -5.33
C SER A 102 -7.54 8.54 -5.05
N LEU A 103 -8.19 8.22 -3.93
CA LEU A 103 -9.42 8.89 -3.51
C LEU A 103 -9.20 10.41 -3.42
N LEU A 104 -8.11 10.87 -2.79
CA LEU A 104 -7.81 12.29 -2.66
C LEU A 104 -7.57 12.96 -4.03
N GLY A 105 -6.77 12.33 -4.89
CA GLY A 105 -6.48 12.86 -6.23
C GLY A 105 -7.70 12.88 -7.16
N ILE A 106 -8.53 11.83 -7.11
CA ILE A 106 -9.79 11.76 -7.85
C ILE A 106 -10.77 12.81 -7.33
N ALA A 107 -10.90 12.95 -6.01
CA ALA A 107 -11.77 13.96 -5.39
C ALA A 107 -11.37 15.38 -5.79
N ASN A 108 -10.07 15.68 -5.78
CA ASN A 108 -9.54 16.94 -6.28
C ASN A 108 -9.89 17.17 -7.76
N SER A 109 -9.63 16.17 -8.61
CA SER A 109 -9.92 16.24 -10.05
C SER A 109 -11.41 16.42 -10.36
N LEU A 110 -12.29 15.86 -9.54
CA LEU A 110 -13.75 15.96 -9.67
C LEU A 110 -14.34 17.16 -8.92
N GLN A 111 -13.53 17.95 -8.22
CA GLN A 111 -13.96 19.05 -7.36
C GLN A 111 -15.00 18.62 -6.30
N ARG A 112 -14.83 17.41 -5.75
CA ARG A 112 -15.70 16.79 -4.74
C ARG A 112 -14.93 16.56 -3.45
N ARG A 113 -15.65 16.43 -2.33
CA ARG A 113 -15.04 16.06 -1.05
C ARG A 113 -14.76 14.55 -0.99
N PRO A 114 -13.54 14.11 -0.62
CA PRO A 114 -13.25 12.71 -0.41
C PRO A 114 -13.88 12.23 0.90
N VAL A 115 -14.60 11.11 0.82
CA VAL A 115 -15.27 10.49 1.97
C VAL A 115 -14.88 9.03 2.07
N ILE A 116 -14.61 8.58 3.29
CA ILE A 116 -14.56 7.16 3.65
C ILE A 116 -15.84 6.82 4.41
N ASP A 117 -16.51 5.75 3.96
CA ASP A 117 -17.74 5.28 4.59
C ASP A 117 -17.42 4.68 5.97
N ALA A 118 -17.98 5.31 7.01
CA ALA A 118 -17.80 4.89 8.40
C ALA A 118 -18.69 3.70 8.79
N THR A 119 -19.66 3.33 7.96
CA THR A 119 -20.52 2.16 8.17
C THR A 119 -19.82 0.84 7.84
N ILE A 120 -18.62 0.88 7.25
CA ILE A 120 -17.82 -0.29 6.89
C ILE A 120 -16.75 -0.52 7.98
N PRO A 121 -16.90 -1.55 8.84
CA PRO A 121 -15.98 -1.81 9.96
C PRO A 121 -14.51 -2.00 9.54
N SER A 122 -14.27 -2.64 8.39
CA SER A 122 -12.93 -2.89 7.88
C SER A 122 -12.19 -1.60 7.48
N ASN A 123 -12.92 -0.56 7.05
CA ASN A 123 -12.35 0.76 6.78
C ASN A 123 -11.88 1.41 8.08
N ILE A 124 -12.74 1.44 9.10
CA ILE A 124 -12.42 2.03 10.41
C ILE A 124 -11.23 1.32 11.06
N ARG A 125 -11.23 -0.02 11.02
CA ARG A 125 -10.11 -0.84 11.52
C ARG A 125 -8.80 -0.52 10.82
N SER A 126 -8.82 -0.40 9.49
CA SER A 126 -7.62 -0.12 8.69
C SER A 126 -7.10 1.29 8.93
N LEU A 127 -7.99 2.27 9.09
CA LEU A 127 -7.65 3.63 9.48
C LEU A 127 -6.96 3.66 10.84
N HIS A 128 -7.59 3.08 11.86
CA HIS A 128 -7.08 3.10 13.24
C HIS A 128 -5.77 2.31 13.38
N LYS A 129 -5.64 1.14 12.76
CA LYS A 129 -4.46 0.26 12.95
C LYS A 129 -3.30 0.56 12.02
N SER A 130 -3.56 0.95 10.77
CA SER A 130 -2.52 0.98 9.73
C SER A 130 -2.21 2.37 9.19
N ILE A 131 -3.13 3.34 9.30
CA ILE A 131 -2.94 4.66 8.69
C ILE A 131 -2.69 5.72 9.75
N GLN A 132 -3.62 5.89 10.69
CA GLN A 132 -3.58 6.99 11.66
C GLN A 132 -2.31 7.02 12.52
N PRO A 133 -1.79 5.88 13.04
CA PRO A 133 -0.56 5.91 13.85
C PRO A 133 0.67 6.34 13.05
N LEU A 134 0.64 6.16 11.72
CA LEU A 134 1.77 6.39 10.83
C LEU A 134 1.70 7.77 10.17
N PHE A 135 0.50 8.16 9.73
CA PHE A 135 0.24 9.32 8.89
C PHE A 135 -0.95 10.12 9.44
N PRO A 136 -0.84 10.75 10.62
CA PRO A 136 -1.94 11.51 11.22
C PRO A 136 -2.45 12.61 10.28
N LYS A 137 -1.55 13.31 9.58
CA LYS A 137 -1.90 14.36 8.60
C LYS A 137 -2.71 13.86 7.41
N LEU A 138 -2.48 12.61 6.98
CA LEU A 138 -3.26 12.01 5.89
C LEU A 138 -4.74 11.85 6.29
N VAL A 139 -4.99 11.52 7.56
CA VAL A 139 -6.34 11.26 8.07
C VAL A 139 -7.21 12.52 8.10
N GLU A 140 -6.59 13.70 8.14
CA GLU A 140 -7.28 14.99 8.08
C GLU A 140 -7.79 15.33 6.67
N GLN A 141 -7.30 14.64 5.63
CA GLN A 141 -7.58 15.01 4.23
C GLN A 141 -8.90 14.46 3.69
N PHE A 142 -9.61 13.65 4.46
CA PHE A 142 -10.92 13.10 4.09
C PHE A 142 -11.90 13.13 5.26
N ASP A 143 -13.19 13.12 4.90
CA ASP A 143 -14.27 13.02 5.87
C ASP A 143 -14.59 11.54 6.14
N LEU A 144 -14.95 11.25 7.40
CA LEU A 144 -15.68 10.04 7.74
C LEU A 144 -17.15 10.37 7.85
N LYS A 145 -17.98 9.70 7.05
CA LYS A 145 -19.43 9.90 7.07
C LYS A 145 -20.16 8.57 7.04
N MET A 146 -21.32 8.55 7.68
CA MET A 146 -22.33 7.53 7.46
C MET A 146 -23.26 8.05 6.36
N ILE A 147 -23.16 7.48 5.16
CA ILE A 147 -24.01 7.86 4.03
C ILE A 147 -25.01 6.73 3.79
N PRO A 148 -26.33 7.00 3.80
CA PRO A 148 -27.32 5.98 3.48
C PRO A 148 -27.08 5.39 2.09
N ALA A 149 -27.10 4.06 1.96
CA ALA A 149 -26.86 3.40 0.66
C ALA A 149 -27.80 3.92 -0.45
N SER A 150 -29.02 4.33 -0.11
CA SER A 150 -30.02 4.88 -1.03
C SER A 150 -29.67 6.26 -1.61
N SER A 151 -28.75 7.01 -1.01
CA SER A 151 -28.32 8.33 -1.51
C SER A 151 -27.02 8.27 -2.32
N VAL A 152 -26.44 7.08 -2.47
CA VAL A 152 -25.17 6.84 -3.17
C VAL A 152 -25.43 6.43 -4.62
N SER A 153 -24.88 7.20 -5.56
CA SER A 153 -24.87 6.85 -6.98
C SER A 153 -23.59 6.10 -7.35
N SER A 154 -23.74 4.81 -7.62
CA SER A 154 -22.62 3.91 -7.94
C SER A 154 -22.26 3.94 -9.41
N HIS A 155 -20.97 4.07 -9.71
CA HIS A 155 -20.43 4.02 -11.08
C HIS A 155 -19.27 3.04 -11.16
N GLN A 156 -19.25 2.24 -12.22
CA GLN A 156 -18.16 1.30 -12.46
C GLN A 156 -16.93 2.03 -13.00
N MET A 157 -15.79 1.69 -12.41
CA MET A 157 -14.46 2.02 -12.89
C MET A 157 -13.77 0.72 -13.34
N ASN A 158 -12.49 0.79 -13.71
CA ASN A 158 -11.69 -0.39 -13.97
C ASN A 158 -11.70 -1.37 -12.78
N TRP A 159 -12.28 -2.54 -13.03
CA TRP A 159 -12.42 -3.65 -12.07
C TRP A 159 -11.50 -4.83 -12.41
N VAL A 160 -11.07 -4.92 -13.67
CA VAL A 160 -10.44 -6.12 -14.23
C VAL A 160 -8.95 -6.17 -13.91
N LYS A 161 -8.27 -5.02 -14.00
CA LYS A 161 -6.81 -4.94 -13.94
C LYS A 161 -6.38 -4.03 -12.80
N CYS A 162 -5.42 -4.45 -11.98
CA CYS A 162 -4.98 -3.67 -10.81
C CYS A 162 -4.44 -2.28 -11.16
N CYS A 163 -3.76 -2.20 -12.29
CA CYS A 163 -2.68 -1.24 -12.51
C CYS A 163 -2.83 -0.55 -13.87
N ILE A 164 -4.07 -0.21 -14.22
CA ILE A 164 -4.43 0.58 -15.41
C ILE A 164 -5.19 1.83 -14.97
N PHE A 165 -4.81 2.95 -15.57
CA PHE A 165 -5.46 4.23 -15.33
C PHE A 165 -6.82 4.27 -16.04
N ASP A 166 -7.87 4.56 -15.28
CA ASP A 166 -9.22 4.80 -15.77
C ASP A 166 -9.62 6.24 -15.43
N ASP A 167 -9.58 7.12 -16.42
CA ASP A 167 -9.66 8.57 -16.21
C ASP A 167 -10.96 8.94 -15.47
N PRO A 168 -10.87 9.46 -14.22
CA PRO A 168 -12.05 9.83 -13.45
C PRO A 168 -12.81 11.00 -14.07
N LYS A 169 -12.19 11.81 -14.95
CA LYS A 169 -12.82 13.00 -15.56
C LYS A 169 -14.10 12.69 -16.34
N LYS A 170 -14.32 11.44 -16.75
CA LYS A 170 -15.62 10.97 -17.27
C LYS A 170 -16.80 11.19 -16.30
N MET A 171 -16.50 11.47 -15.02
CA MET A 171 -17.47 11.77 -13.96
C MET A 171 -17.54 13.26 -13.57
N LEU A 172 -16.84 14.16 -14.25
CA LEU A 172 -16.75 15.58 -13.85
C LEU A 172 -18.11 16.29 -13.84
N ASN A 173 -18.95 16.05 -14.85
CA ASN A 173 -20.25 16.72 -15.02
C ASN A 173 -21.41 15.99 -14.32
N ARG A 174 -21.10 15.05 -13.42
CA ARG A 174 -22.11 14.29 -12.66
C ARG A 174 -22.82 15.21 -11.66
N SER A 175 -24.16 15.23 -11.70
CA SER A 175 -24.99 16.07 -10.83
C SER A 175 -25.22 15.44 -9.45
N GLU A 176 -25.02 14.13 -9.33
CA GLU A 176 -25.31 13.31 -8.16
C GLU A 176 -24.54 13.79 -6.91
N GLN A 177 -25.19 13.74 -5.75
CA GLN A 177 -24.63 14.27 -4.51
C GLN A 177 -23.45 13.43 -3.98
N HIS A 178 -23.65 12.12 -3.87
CA HIS A 178 -22.67 11.18 -3.34
C HIS A 178 -22.30 10.15 -4.40
N LEU A 179 -21.11 10.28 -5.00
CA LEU A 179 -20.62 9.31 -5.99
C LEU A 179 -19.85 8.19 -5.31
N MET A 180 -20.18 6.93 -5.62
CA MET A 180 -19.35 5.77 -5.33
C MET A 180 -18.69 5.28 -6.61
N LEU A 181 -17.36 5.30 -6.65
CA LEU A 181 -16.59 4.74 -7.77
C LEU A 181 -16.15 3.32 -7.43
N ASN A 182 -16.76 2.36 -8.11
CA ASN A 182 -16.53 0.93 -7.96
C ASN A 182 -15.36 0.50 -8.84
N GLY A 183 -14.16 0.46 -8.25
CA GLY A 183 -12.95 -0.06 -8.89
C GLY A 183 -12.07 -0.78 -7.88
N HIS A 184 -10.98 -1.37 -8.35
CA HIS A 184 -10.02 -2.12 -7.53
C HIS A 184 -8.64 -1.48 -7.57
N TYR A 185 -7.98 -1.42 -6.40
CA TYR A 185 -6.58 -1.02 -6.19
C TYR A 185 -6.21 0.43 -6.54
N PHE A 186 -6.69 0.96 -7.67
CA PHE A 186 -6.38 2.29 -8.18
C PHE A 186 -4.86 2.54 -8.24
N GLN A 187 -4.09 1.53 -8.68
CA GLN A 187 -2.62 1.59 -8.72
C GLN A 187 -2.11 2.33 -9.95
N SER A 188 -2.36 3.64 -10.00
CA SER A 188 -1.78 4.53 -11.00
C SER A 188 -1.46 5.88 -10.39
N PHE A 189 -0.24 6.36 -10.62
CA PHE A 189 0.18 7.68 -10.14
C PHE A 189 -0.67 8.80 -10.75
N LYS A 190 -1.22 8.57 -11.94
CA LYS A 190 -1.98 9.58 -12.71
C LYS A 190 -3.21 10.09 -11.96
N TYR A 191 -3.76 9.30 -11.04
CA TYR A 191 -4.87 9.75 -10.19
C TYR A 191 -4.49 10.93 -9.28
N PHE A 192 -3.23 11.03 -8.85
CA PHE A 192 -2.83 11.90 -7.74
C PHE A 192 -1.49 12.62 -7.95
N HIS A 193 -0.85 12.48 -9.12
CA HIS A 193 0.48 13.03 -9.36
C HIS A 193 0.55 14.55 -9.23
N HIS A 194 -0.55 15.22 -9.57
CA HIS A 194 -0.69 16.66 -9.43
C HIS A 194 -0.67 17.15 -7.96
N LEU A 195 -0.89 16.26 -6.99
CA LEU A 195 -0.83 16.53 -5.54
C LEU A 195 0.47 16.03 -4.90
N ARG A 196 1.52 15.76 -5.68
CA ARG A 196 2.73 15.10 -5.18
C ARG A 196 3.42 15.86 -4.04
N SER A 197 3.33 17.19 -4.01
CA SER A 197 3.95 17.96 -2.92
C SER A 197 3.22 17.72 -1.60
N GLU A 198 1.90 17.81 -1.65
CA GLU A 198 0.99 17.65 -0.53
C GLU A 198 1.03 16.22 0.00
N ILE A 199 1.05 15.23 -0.90
CA ILE A 199 1.18 13.81 -0.53
C ILE A 199 2.46 13.55 0.27
N ARG A 200 3.58 14.20 -0.08
CA ARG A 200 4.84 14.07 0.70
C ARG A 200 4.72 14.66 2.10
N GLU A 201 3.90 15.69 2.28
CA GLU A 201 3.65 16.30 3.59
C GLU A 201 2.69 15.44 4.43
N TRP A 202 1.64 14.89 3.81
CA TRP A 202 0.67 13.99 4.44
C TRP A 202 1.29 12.67 4.89
N LEU A 203 2.23 12.15 4.09
CA LEU A 203 2.94 10.90 4.34
C LEU A 203 4.32 11.10 4.96
N ALA A 204 4.61 12.30 5.47
CA ALA A 204 5.85 12.55 6.17
C ALA A 204 5.97 11.65 7.42
N PRO A 205 7.13 11.04 7.69
CA PRO A 205 7.31 10.18 8.85
C PRO A 205 7.13 10.97 10.15
N SER A 206 6.69 10.28 11.20
CA SER A 206 6.63 10.85 12.54
C SER A 206 8.03 11.29 13.02
N LYS A 207 8.07 12.22 13.99
CA LYS A 207 9.35 12.67 14.59
C LYS A 207 10.16 11.49 15.14
N MET A 208 9.49 10.49 15.72
CA MET A 208 10.14 9.29 16.25
C MET A 208 10.74 8.42 15.15
N ALA A 209 10.00 8.17 14.07
CA ALA A 209 10.51 7.41 12.91
C ALA A 209 11.70 8.14 12.26
N LYS A 210 11.64 9.47 12.15
CA LYS A 210 12.75 10.29 11.66
C LYS A 210 14.00 10.13 12.55
N LEU A 211 13.85 10.18 13.88
CA LEU A 211 14.97 9.99 14.81
C LEU A 211 15.56 8.58 14.71
N ALA A 212 14.71 7.55 14.62
CA ALA A 212 15.15 6.17 14.43
C ALA A 212 15.87 5.97 13.08
N ALA A 213 15.42 6.65 12.02
CA ALA A 213 16.12 6.68 10.75
C ALA A 213 17.50 7.36 10.86
N GLU A 214 17.60 8.46 11.61
CA GLU A 214 18.85 9.19 11.83
C GLU A 214 19.88 8.43 12.67
N THR A 215 19.49 7.44 13.48
CA THR A 215 20.45 6.58 14.19
C THR A 215 21.11 5.55 13.27
N VAL A 216 20.42 5.16 12.18
CA VAL A 216 20.99 4.26 11.16
C VAL A 216 21.98 4.99 10.26
N LEU A 217 21.71 6.26 9.93
CA LEU A 217 22.64 7.12 9.20
C LEU A 217 23.45 8.00 10.14
N THR A 218 24.61 7.50 10.57
CA THR A 218 25.59 8.28 11.35
C THR A 218 25.94 9.59 10.61
N SER A 219 26.36 10.61 11.36
CA SER A 219 26.76 11.92 10.79
C SER A 219 27.77 11.79 9.67
N GLU A 220 28.72 10.85 9.79
CA GLU A 220 29.74 10.57 8.79
C GLU A 220 29.13 10.12 7.46
N LEU A 221 28.08 9.29 7.48
CA LEU A 221 27.41 8.77 6.29
C LEU A 221 26.55 9.81 5.59
N LYS A 222 26.20 10.92 6.26
CA LYS A 222 25.40 12.00 5.66
C LYS A 222 26.15 12.79 4.60
N GLU A 223 27.47 12.72 4.58
CA GLU A 223 28.32 13.33 3.55
C GLU A 223 28.41 12.45 2.28
N ASP A 224 27.97 11.19 2.36
CA ASP A 224 28.03 10.28 1.24
C ASP A 224 26.92 10.52 0.25
N LEU A 225 27.19 10.14 -1.00
CA LEU A 225 26.10 9.77 -1.86
C LEU A 225 25.44 8.49 -1.32
N ILE A 226 24.20 8.61 -0.87
CA ILE A 226 23.39 7.47 -0.47
C ILE A 226 22.63 6.90 -1.67
N ILE A 227 22.89 5.64 -1.99
CA ILE A 227 22.08 4.84 -2.91
C ILE A 227 21.28 3.87 -2.06
N CYS A 228 19.96 3.97 -2.05
CA CYS A 228 19.20 2.91 -1.42
C CYS A 228 18.84 1.82 -2.43
N THR A 229 18.74 0.60 -1.95
CA THR A 229 18.30 -0.58 -2.69
C THR A 229 17.18 -1.21 -1.88
N HIS A 230 16.15 -1.73 -2.52
CA HIS A 230 15.03 -2.35 -1.87
C HIS A 230 14.89 -3.76 -2.46
N ILE A 231 14.49 -4.65 -1.58
CA ILE A 231 14.38 -6.07 -1.82
C ILE A 231 12.98 -6.47 -1.37
N ARG A 232 12.27 -7.14 -2.26
CA ARG A 232 10.94 -7.67 -2.02
C ARG A 232 10.96 -9.17 -2.25
N ARG A 233 10.85 -9.94 -1.17
CA ARG A 233 10.80 -11.41 -1.21
C ARG A 233 9.55 -11.87 -0.47
N GLY A 234 9.68 -12.43 0.74
CA GLY A 234 8.52 -12.76 1.58
C GLY A 234 7.51 -13.62 0.82
N ASP A 235 6.23 -13.24 0.89
CA ASP A 235 5.12 -13.86 0.15
C ASP A 235 5.35 -13.96 -1.36
N PHE A 236 6.16 -13.10 -1.99
CA PHE A 236 6.48 -13.23 -3.42
C PHE A 236 7.27 -14.51 -3.75
N GLN A 237 7.88 -15.15 -2.75
CA GLN A 237 8.52 -16.45 -2.94
C GLN A 237 7.51 -17.59 -3.11
N THR A 238 6.25 -17.39 -2.70
CA THR A 238 5.26 -18.46 -2.56
C THR A 238 3.91 -18.17 -3.22
N ASP A 239 3.59 -16.92 -3.54
CA ASP A 239 2.26 -16.55 -4.04
C ASP A 239 1.98 -17.00 -5.49
N GLY A 240 3.02 -17.40 -6.24
CA GLY A 240 2.91 -17.89 -7.61
C GLY A 240 2.48 -16.84 -8.65
N VAL A 241 2.35 -15.57 -8.26
CA VAL A 241 1.95 -14.45 -9.11
C VAL A 241 3.12 -13.50 -9.32
N HIS A 242 3.74 -13.06 -8.23
CA HIS A 242 4.84 -12.12 -8.27
C HIS A 242 6.18 -12.84 -8.45
N GLN A 243 7.23 -12.08 -8.76
CA GLN A 243 8.60 -12.58 -8.70
C GLN A 243 9.36 -11.93 -7.56
N PRO A 244 9.99 -12.73 -6.67
CA PRO A 244 10.84 -12.17 -5.61
C PRO A 244 12.08 -11.51 -6.23
N SER A 245 12.69 -10.58 -5.48
CA SER A 245 13.95 -9.96 -5.88
C SER A 245 15.01 -11.00 -6.24
N ASP A 246 15.57 -10.82 -7.43
CA ASP A 246 16.61 -11.65 -8.05
C ASP A 246 18.01 -11.18 -7.60
N PRO A 247 18.81 -12.06 -6.97
CA PRO A 247 20.10 -11.68 -6.42
C PRO A 247 21.07 -11.16 -7.49
N ASN A 248 21.07 -11.75 -8.69
CA ASN A 248 22.00 -11.39 -9.76
C ASN A 248 21.73 -9.96 -10.24
N PHE A 249 20.46 -9.69 -10.56
CA PHE A 249 20.05 -8.34 -10.97
C PHE A 249 20.24 -7.33 -9.85
N THR A 250 19.84 -7.65 -8.62
CA THR A 250 19.98 -6.72 -7.47
C THR A 250 21.44 -6.31 -7.28
N ARG A 251 22.38 -7.26 -7.29
CA ARG A 251 23.80 -6.95 -7.18
C ARG A 251 24.30 -6.14 -8.38
N ALA A 252 24.04 -6.61 -9.60
CA ALA A 252 24.55 -5.98 -10.81
C ALA A 252 24.00 -4.55 -11.00
N ALA A 253 22.73 -4.31 -10.67
CA ALA A 253 22.11 -3.00 -10.77
C ALA A 253 22.66 -2.01 -9.74
N THR A 254 22.89 -2.47 -8.51
CA THR A 254 23.54 -1.65 -7.48
C THR A 254 24.96 -1.30 -7.86
N ASP A 255 25.76 -2.27 -8.32
CA ASP A 255 27.14 -2.06 -8.77
C ASP A 255 27.19 -1.09 -9.96
N PHE A 256 26.26 -1.21 -10.92
CA PHE A 256 26.13 -0.30 -12.04
C PHE A 256 25.86 1.13 -11.60
N LEU A 257 24.93 1.34 -10.65
CA LEU A 257 24.60 2.68 -10.14
C LEU A 257 25.75 3.27 -9.32
N VAL A 258 26.39 2.48 -8.46
CA VAL A 258 27.57 2.91 -7.71
C VAL A 258 28.67 3.38 -8.67
N LYS A 259 29.03 2.55 -9.66
CA LYS A 259 30.04 2.89 -10.67
C LYS A 259 29.65 4.13 -11.48
N HIS A 260 28.36 4.31 -11.77
CA HIS A 260 27.87 5.49 -12.46
C HIS A 260 28.11 6.75 -11.63
N TYR A 261 27.72 6.76 -10.36
CA TYR A 261 27.78 7.97 -9.53
C TYR A 261 29.15 8.25 -8.90
N GLN A 262 29.98 7.24 -8.65
CA GLN A 262 31.35 7.42 -8.14
C GLN A 262 32.24 8.24 -9.08
N LYS A 263 31.84 8.43 -10.34
CA LYS A 263 32.49 9.38 -11.26
C LYS A 263 32.48 10.83 -10.75
N TRP A 264 31.47 11.19 -9.95
CA TRP A 264 31.25 12.55 -9.46
C TRP A 264 31.19 12.66 -7.94
N HIS A 265 31.21 11.52 -7.23
CA HIS A 265 31.09 11.47 -5.78
C HIS A 265 32.25 10.67 -5.17
N TYR A 266 32.98 11.29 -4.25
CA TYR A 266 34.15 10.70 -3.61
C TYR A 266 33.81 9.46 -2.77
N ARG A 267 32.69 9.50 -2.05
CA ARG A 267 32.22 8.38 -1.21
C ARG A 267 30.77 8.05 -1.53
N THR A 268 30.47 6.76 -1.59
CA THR A 268 29.13 6.23 -1.89
C THR A 268 28.81 5.13 -0.90
N THR A 269 27.67 5.25 -0.24
CA THR A 269 27.14 4.24 0.68
C THR A 269 25.82 3.70 0.14
N VAL A 270 25.69 2.38 0.18
CA VAL A 270 24.48 1.69 -0.21
C VAL A 270 23.69 1.31 1.05
N VAL A 271 22.39 1.60 1.08
CA VAL A 271 21.50 1.19 2.18
C VAL A 271 20.44 0.24 1.62
N VAL A 272 20.35 -0.97 2.16
CA VAL A 272 19.49 -2.02 1.61
C VAL A 272 18.28 -2.26 2.50
N PHE A 273 17.09 -1.99 1.96
CA PHE A 273 15.78 -2.12 2.59
C PHE A 273 15.08 -3.38 2.11
N GLY A 274 14.14 -3.87 2.90
CA GLY A 274 13.33 -5.02 2.50
C GLY A 274 13.03 -5.97 3.64
N ASN A 275 12.15 -6.90 3.34
CA ASN A 275 11.58 -7.82 4.32
C ASN A 275 12.40 -9.11 4.53
N ASP A 276 13.61 -9.21 3.95
CA ASP A 276 14.48 -10.40 4.02
C ASP A 276 15.95 -9.99 4.21
N VAL A 277 16.33 -9.69 5.45
CA VAL A 277 17.68 -9.25 5.81
C VAL A 277 18.75 -10.30 5.53
N ASN A 278 18.41 -11.60 5.61
CA ASN A 278 19.34 -12.69 5.36
C ASN A 278 19.70 -12.76 3.87
N PHE A 279 18.70 -12.62 3.00
CA PHE A 279 18.95 -12.48 1.57
C PHE A 279 19.77 -11.22 1.26
N SER A 280 19.43 -10.07 1.84
CA SER A 280 20.22 -8.84 1.66
C SER A 280 21.68 -9.04 2.05
N LYS A 281 21.94 -9.72 3.18
CA LYS A 281 23.29 -10.07 3.61
C LYS A 281 23.98 -10.99 2.60
N ALA A 282 23.31 -12.04 2.13
CA ALA A 282 23.88 -12.96 1.15
C ALA A 282 24.22 -12.29 -0.19
N VAL A 283 23.45 -11.27 -0.62
CA VAL A 283 23.71 -10.52 -1.86
C VAL A 283 24.90 -9.55 -1.74
N PHE A 284 25.11 -8.99 -0.54
CA PHE A 284 26.07 -7.93 -0.28
C PHE A 284 27.17 -8.30 0.74
N GLU A 285 27.41 -9.60 0.97
CA GLU A 285 28.27 -10.10 2.05
C GLU A 285 29.67 -9.47 2.03
N ASP A 286 30.25 -9.29 0.85
CA ASP A 286 31.58 -8.68 0.61
C ASP A 286 31.61 -7.15 0.69
N ARG A 287 30.50 -6.50 1.06
CA ARG A 287 30.33 -5.04 1.11
C ARG A 287 29.79 -4.53 2.46
N VAL A 288 29.30 -5.39 3.34
CA VAL A 288 28.77 -4.98 4.65
C VAL A 288 29.92 -4.57 5.58
N SER A 289 29.90 -3.32 6.04
CA SER A 289 31.00 -2.73 6.82
C SER A 289 31.09 -3.25 8.27
N ASN A 290 30.03 -3.86 8.81
CA ASN A 290 29.98 -4.37 10.20
C ASN A 290 29.40 -5.79 10.25
N SER A 291 30.26 -6.79 10.42
CA SER A 291 29.85 -8.18 10.74
C SER A 291 29.37 -8.36 12.19
N SER A 292 29.39 -7.32 13.03
CA SER A 292 28.91 -7.40 14.40
C SER A 292 27.39 -7.23 14.47
N VAL A 293 26.72 -8.21 15.09
CA VAL A 293 25.28 -8.27 15.42
C VAL A 293 24.35 -8.88 14.35
N ILE A 294 24.64 -10.05 13.79
CA ILE A 294 23.56 -11.03 13.48
C ILE A 294 24.11 -12.43 13.80
N PRO A 295 23.46 -13.24 14.66
CA PRO A 295 23.90 -14.60 14.92
C PRO A 295 23.89 -15.40 13.62
N ASN A 296 24.98 -16.13 13.37
CA ASN A 296 25.13 -17.10 12.27
C ASN A 296 23.92 -18.04 12.22
N ARG A 297 22.85 -17.66 11.51
CA ARG A 297 21.95 -18.63 10.94
C ARG A 297 22.58 -19.01 9.61
N THR A 298 22.87 -20.30 9.50
CA THR A 298 23.31 -21.04 8.32
C THR A 298 22.40 -20.75 7.13
N THR A 299 22.59 -19.59 6.51
CA THR A 299 22.02 -19.31 5.20
C THR A 299 23.00 -19.95 4.23
N PRO A 300 22.59 -20.89 3.36
CA PRO A 300 23.47 -21.41 2.34
C PRO A 300 24.03 -20.23 1.54
N PRO A 301 25.34 -20.19 1.23
CA PRO A 301 25.87 -19.16 0.34
C PRO A 301 25.05 -19.20 -0.95
N LEU A 302 24.48 -18.05 -1.32
CA LEU A 302 23.87 -17.92 -2.64
C LEU A 302 25.02 -17.96 -3.64
N ASN A 303 25.15 -19.08 -4.36
CA ASN A 303 26.11 -19.19 -5.45
C ASN A 303 25.61 -18.37 -6.64
N PHE A 304 25.90 -17.07 -6.66
CA PHE A 304 25.74 -16.23 -7.84
C PHE A 304 27.07 -15.57 -8.22
N PRO A 305 27.33 -15.37 -9.53
CA PRO A 305 28.54 -14.70 -9.97
C PRO A 305 28.55 -13.24 -9.51
N ILE A 306 29.61 -12.83 -8.81
CA ILE A 306 29.91 -11.41 -8.56
C ILE A 306 30.40 -10.82 -9.88
N PRO A 307 29.90 -9.65 -10.32
CA PRO A 307 30.41 -8.99 -11.53
C PRO A 307 31.93 -8.77 -11.45
N GLU A 308 32.68 -9.15 -12.49
CA GLU A 308 34.16 -9.09 -12.52
C GLU A 308 34.71 -7.70 -12.16
N ASN A 309 33.97 -6.64 -12.49
CA ASN A 309 34.33 -5.24 -12.27
C ASN A 309 33.45 -4.54 -11.23
N SER A 310 33.16 -5.21 -10.11
CA SER A 310 32.36 -4.65 -9.00
C SER A 310 33.10 -3.50 -8.28
N PRO A 311 32.51 -2.29 -8.16
CA PRO A 311 33.13 -1.16 -7.46
C PRO A 311 33.22 -1.40 -5.94
N LYS A 312 34.14 -0.69 -5.27
CA LYS A 312 34.22 -0.67 -3.79
C LYS A 312 33.24 0.35 -3.21
N TYR A 313 32.42 -0.06 -2.26
CA TYR A 313 31.48 0.78 -1.52
C TYR A 313 31.08 0.08 -0.20
N SER A 314 30.48 0.85 0.72
CA SER A 314 29.96 0.34 1.99
C SER A 314 28.48 0.03 1.89
N VAL A 315 28.04 -1.08 2.47
CA VAL A 315 26.62 -1.46 2.59
C VAL A 315 26.16 -1.41 4.04
N ILE A 316 25.03 -0.76 4.25
CA ILE A 316 24.28 -0.75 5.51
C ILE A 316 23.02 -1.57 5.33
N LEU A 317 22.80 -2.49 6.26
CA LEU A 317 21.56 -3.23 6.43
C LEU A 317 20.85 -2.67 7.67
N PRO A 318 19.82 -1.83 7.52
CA PRO A 318 18.97 -1.43 8.64
C PRO A 318 18.36 -2.69 9.24
N GLN A 319 18.74 -3.03 10.46
CA GLN A 319 18.12 -4.14 11.18
C GLN A 319 16.82 -3.67 11.82
N ASN A 320 15.80 -4.53 11.83
CA ASN A 320 14.51 -4.26 12.45
C ASN A 320 13.84 -2.96 11.96
N SER A 321 14.12 -2.54 10.73
CA SER A 321 13.39 -1.42 10.16
C SER A 321 11.94 -1.85 9.92
N THR A 322 11.03 -1.13 10.55
CA THR A 322 9.60 -1.28 10.27
C THR A 322 9.31 -0.60 8.93
N PRO A 323 8.17 -0.89 8.25
CA PRO A 323 7.79 -0.20 7.02
C PRO A 323 7.85 1.33 7.14
N GLU A 324 7.63 1.88 8.34
CA GLU A 324 7.75 3.30 8.64
C GLU A 324 9.19 3.83 8.57
N ASN A 325 10.16 3.05 9.05
CA ASN A 325 11.59 3.40 9.00
C ASN A 325 12.14 3.23 7.57
N ASP A 326 11.68 2.21 6.85
CA ASP A 326 11.99 2.02 5.44
C ASP A 326 11.51 3.22 4.62
N LEU A 327 10.30 3.75 4.88
CA LEU A 327 9.75 4.93 4.19
C LEU A 327 10.65 6.17 4.20
N ALA A 328 11.59 6.25 5.15
CA ALA A 328 12.56 7.34 5.21
C ALA A 328 13.71 7.23 4.17
N PHE A 329 13.90 6.08 3.51
CA PHE A 329 15.08 5.77 2.70
C PHE A 329 14.74 4.89 1.48
N SER A 330 15.15 5.26 0.27
CA SER A 330 14.45 4.82 -0.95
C SER A 330 15.30 4.35 -2.12
N ARG A 331 14.96 3.15 -2.68
CA ARG A 331 14.75 2.76 -4.12
C ARG A 331 14.71 1.23 -4.27
N GLN A 332 14.03 0.73 -5.32
CA GLN A 332 14.06 -0.62 -5.97
C GLN A 332 13.09 -1.73 -5.49
N ALA A 333 12.01 -1.99 -6.24
CA ALA A 333 11.42 -3.33 -6.49
C ALA A 333 10.26 -3.08 -7.47
N PRO A 334 10.14 -3.80 -8.61
CA PRO A 334 9.25 -3.38 -9.69
C PRO A 334 7.76 -3.47 -9.32
N SER A 335 7.31 -4.56 -8.70
CA SER A 335 5.90 -4.80 -8.37
C SER A 335 5.54 -4.57 -6.90
N SER A 336 6.54 -4.29 -6.04
CA SER A 336 6.29 -3.97 -4.64
C SER A 336 5.56 -2.64 -4.53
N THR A 337 4.29 -2.64 -4.13
CA THR A 337 3.57 -1.39 -3.85
C THR A 337 4.24 -0.59 -2.74
N PHE A 338 4.86 -1.27 -1.76
CA PHE A 338 5.63 -0.61 -0.72
C PHE A 338 6.90 0.05 -1.30
N GLY A 339 7.66 -0.69 -2.12
CA GLY A 339 8.83 -0.17 -2.86
C GLY A 339 8.50 0.98 -3.82
N TRP A 340 7.30 0.96 -4.37
CA TRP A 340 6.77 2.04 -5.19
C TRP A 340 6.57 3.31 -4.35
N TRP A 341 5.93 3.21 -3.19
CA TRP A 341 5.75 4.35 -2.28
C TRP A 341 7.08 4.87 -1.73
N LEU A 342 8.03 3.99 -1.41
CA LEU A 342 9.40 4.39 -1.06
C LEU A 342 9.99 5.31 -2.14
N SER A 343 9.85 4.91 -3.39
CA SER A 343 10.38 5.64 -4.55
C SER A 343 9.65 6.96 -4.80
N TYR A 344 8.33 6.95 -4.67
CA TYR A 344 7.48 8.10 -4.93
C TYR A 344 7.69 9.25 -3.92
N LEU A 345 7.89 8.89 -2.65
CA LEU A 345 8.06 9.80 -1.52
C LEU A 345 9.50 10.29 -1.32
N ALA A 346 10.46 9.77 -2.09
CA ALA A 346 11.85 10.22 -2.05
C ALA A 346 11.99 11.75 -2.24
N LYS A 347 13.13 12.32 -1.81
CA LYS A 347 13.44 13.76 -1.97
C LYS A 347 13.25 14.22 -3.42
N ARG A 348 12.88 15.49 -3.63
CA ARG A 348 12.64 16.06 -4.98
C ARG A 348 13.83 15.90 -5.93
N SER A 349 15.06 15.96 -5.42
CA SER A 349 16.30 15.77 -6.19
C SER A 349 16.71 14.30 -6.38
N ALA A 350 15.98 13.35 -5.81
CA ALA A 350 16.33 11.94 -5.93
C ALA A 350 15.96 11.40 -7.31
N VAL A 351 16.91 10.71 -7.94
CA VAL A 351 16.68 9.96 -9.18
C VAL A 351 16.18 8.58 -8.84
N VAL A 352 15.07 8.12 -9.41
CA VAL A 352 14.52 6.79 -9.14
C VAL A 352 14.90 5.84 -10.27
N TYR A 353 15.35 4.64 -9.91
CA TYR A 353 15.63 3.56 -10.85
C TYR A 353 14.78 2.33 -10.53
N TYR A 354 14.30 1.62 -11.55
CA TYR A 354 13.53 0.38 -11.38
C TYR A 354 13.87 -0.64 -12.49
N ARG A 355 13.75 -1.93 -12.18
CA ARG A 355 13.91 -3.02 -13.16
C ARG A 355 12.75 -3.01 -14.15
N ASP A 356 13.03 -3.15 -15.44
CA ASP A 356 11.98 -3.42 -16.43
C ASP A 356 11.27 -4.74 -16.08
N ILE A 357 9.99 -4.64 -15.72
CA ILE A 357 9.17 -5.80 -15.38
C ILE A 357 9.01 -6.77 -16.56
N ARG A 358 9.23 -6.33 -17.80
CA ARG A 358 9.18 -7.19 -18.99
C ARG A 358 10.36 -8.16 -19.07
N GLU A 359 11.44 -7.89 -18.34
CA GLU A 359 12.58 -8.81 -18.20
C GLU A 359 12.38 -9.82 -17.05
N THR A 360 11.24 -9.77 -16.36
CA THR A 360 10.90 -10.71 -15.29
C THR A 360 9.81 -11.67 -15.75
N LYS A 361 9.61 -12.75 -14.99
CA LYS A 361 8.46 -13.66 -15.17
C LYS A 361 7.26 -13.25 -14.30
N ASP A 362 7.21 -11.99 -13.87
CA ASP A 362 6.16 -11.50 -12.98
C ASP A 362 4.83 -11.43 -13.75
N LYS A 363 3.82 -12.16 -13.27
CA LYS A 363 2.54 -12.28 -13.97
C LYS A 363 1.72 -10.99 -13.89
N VAL A 364 2.06 -10.07 -12.98
CA VAL A 364 1.43 -8.74 -12.85
C VAL A 364 1.56 -7.92 -14.14
N ILE A 365 2.56 -8.22 -14.99
CA ILE A 365 2.70 -7.58 -16.30
C ILE A 365 1.43 -7.67 -17.16
N ASN A 366 0.62 -8.71 -16.97
CA ASN A 366 -0.63 -8.90 -17.72
C ASN A 366 -1.76 -7.98 -17.25
N ASP A 367 -1.69 -7.55 -15.99
CA ASP A 367 -2.70 -6.72 -15.31
C ASP A 367 -2.28 -5.25 -15.17
N MET A 368 -1.13 -4.89 -15.72
CA MET A 368 -0.60 -3.54 -15.62
C MET A 368 -0.26 -2.92 -16.97
N ASN A 369 -0.38 -1.60 -17.01
CA ASN A 369 0.29 -0.78 -18.00
C ASN A 369 1.48 -0.08 -17.30
N PRO A 370 2.74 -0.37 -17.68
CA PRO A 370 3.90 0.27 -17.07
C PRO A 370 3.85 1.80 -17.10
N ASN A 371 3.25 2.40 -18.14
CA ASN A 371 3.13 3.85 -18.28
C ASN A 371 2.02 4.48 -17.41
N ASP A 372 1.15 3.66 -16.82
CA ASP A 372 0.17 4.09 -15.82
C ASP A 372 0.70 3.87 -14.40
N PHE A 373 1.56 2.88 -14.22
CA PHE A 373 2.08 2.49 -12.90
C PHE A 373 3.35 3.26 -12.51
N TYR A 374 4.34 3.36 -13.40
CA TYR A 374 5.61 4.05 -13.12
C TYR A 374 5.57 5.50 -13.64
N PRO A 375 5.87 6.50 -12.79
CA PRO A 375 6.04 7.88 -13.23
C PRO A 375 7.11 8.00 -14.34
N PRO A 376 6.89 8.85 -15.37
CA PRO A 376 7.76 8.93 -16.54
C PRO A 376 9.16 9.47 -16.22
N GLU A 377 9.33 10.19 -15.12
CA GLU A 377 10.63 10.69 -14.66
C GLU A 377 11.50 9.61 -13.99
N TRP A 378 10.96 8.41 -13.78
CA TRP A 378 11.74 7.27 -13.25
C TRP A 378 12.50 6.57 -14.36
N ILE A 379 13.73 6.17 -14.08
CA ILE A 379 14.63 5.57 -15.05
C ILE A 379 14.53 4.06 -14.98
N LYS A 380 14.18 3.45 -16.10
CA LYS A 380 14.11 2.00 -16.24
C LYS A 380 15.51 1.41 -16.46
N LEU A 381 15.78 0.28 -15.81
CA LEU A 381 16.99 -0.50 -15.93
C LEU A 381 16.68 -1.83 -16.62
N GLY A 382 17.56 -2.24 -17.52
CA GLY A 382 17.50 -3.55 -18.18
C GLY A 382 18.83 -4.30 -18.09
N THR A 383 18.79 -5.56 -18.50
CA THR A 383 19.91 -6.51 -18.46
C THR A 383 20.27 -6.93 -19.87
N ARG A 384 21.52 -6.72 -20.27
CA ARG A 384 22.03 -7.20 -21.56
C ARG A 384 22.28 -8.72 -21.51
N PRO A 385 22.38 -9.41 -22.66
CA PRO A 385 22.68 -10.85 -22.70
C PRO A 385 23.97 -11.26 -21.98
N ASN A 386 24.95 -10.35 -21.87
CA ASN A 386 26.19 -10.58 -21.13
C ASN A 386 26.08 -10.32 -19.61
N GLY A 387 24.89 -9.98 -19.11
CA GLY A 387 24.63 -9.67 -17.70
C GLY A 387 24.82 -8.19 -17.32
N ASP A 388 25.31 -7.35 -18.23
CA ASP A 388 25.52 -5.93 -17.94
C ASP A 388 24.19 -5.18 -17.80
N ILE A 389 24.14 -4.28 -16.81
CA ILE A 389 22.99 -3.39 -16.62
C ILE A 389 23.11 -2.16 -17.54
N PHE A 390 21.99 -1.73 -18.09
CA PHE A 390 21.87 -0.48 -18.85
C PHE A 390 20.63 0.32 -18.44
N LYS A 391 20.63 1.61 -18.77
CA LYS A 391 19.47 2.52 -18.62
C LYS A 391 18.78 2.63 -19.98
N PHE A 392 17.44 2.57 -20.00
CA PHE A 392 16.66 2.78 -21.23
C PHE A 392 16.65 4.23 -21.71
#